data_AF-A0A128F2Y4-F1
#
_entry.id   AF-A0A128F2Y4-F1
#
_cell.length_a   1.000
_cell.length_b   1.000
_cell.length_c   1.000
_cell.angle_alpha   90.00
_cell.angle_beta   90.00
_cell.angle_gamma   90.00
#
_symmetry.space_group_name_H-M   'P 1'
#
loop_
_entity.id
_entity.type
_entity.pdbx_description
1 polymer ?
#
loop_
_entity_poly.entity_id
_entity_poly.type
_entity_poly.pdbx_seq_one_letter_code
_entity_poly.pdbx_strand_id
1 'polypeptide(L)'
;MSEQSKNGINRRRFIAGSAAASGTLMLGGIAPAFARGDSKRPGTPYGVASGDVTQGEAILWSSSDAPAQMWVDISYHQDFRKHITLQGPNALAETGFSSKLAINDLAPGQKVFYRVRYQSLEDWQSWGEPVVGSFNTPPAVASNIRFLWSGDTAGQGWGINEEWGGMRIYETMRQTAPDFFIHCGDTIYADGPLKEEVTLKNGEVWNNIVTPEKAKVAETLQEFRGNFAYNLIDKNVRAFNNEVPMIVQWDDHETVNNWYPAEVLNDERYQNEQSVALLSARARRAFFEMNPIRSSAADPQRIYRKFHYGPLLDVFTHRHAQLSC
;
A
#
# COMPACT_ATOMS: atom_id res chain seq x y z
N MET A 1 88.59 -24.43 10.76
CA MET A 1 88.32 -23.94 12.12
C MET A 1 87.20 -22.91 12.02
N SER A 2 86.11 -23.19 12.72
CA SER A 2 85.05 -22.31 13.24
C SER A 2 84.49 -21.15 12.41
N GLU A 3 83.19 -21.28 12.13
CA GLU A 3 82.10 -20.29 12.17
C GLU A 3 82.38 -18.91 12.83
N GLN A 4 81.73 -17.86 12.30
CA GLN A 4 80.63 -17.20 13.01
C GLN A 4 79.71 -16.32 12.10
N SER A 5 78.45 -16.76 12.04
CA SER A 5 77.17 -16.01 12.15
C SER A 5 77.03 -14.55 11.69
N LYS A 6 76.06 -14.32 10.78
CA LYS A 6 75.25 -13.08 10.70
C LYS A 6 73.76 -13.43 10.70
N ASN A 7 73.04 -12.94 11.70
CA ASN A 7 71.59 -13.00 11.85
C ASN A 7 70.89 -11.85 11.11
N GLY A 8 69.65 -12.12 10.64
CA GLY A 8 68.60 -11.11 10.49
C GLY A 8 68.06 -10.88 9.07
N ILE A 9 67.44 -11.89 8.45
CA ILE A 9 66.61 -11.72 7.24
C ILE A 9 65.13 -11.62 7.62
N ASN A 10 64.50 -10.64 6.95
CA ASN A 10 63.13 -10.17 7.07
C ASN A 10 62.06 -11.26 6.90
N ARG A 11 61.01 -11.18 7.74
CA ARG A 11 59.84 -12.06 7.75
C ARG A 11 58.83 -11.63 6.70
N ARG A 12 58.46 -12.53 5.78
CA ARG A 12 57.09 -12.65 5.23
C ARG A 12 56.94 -14.04 4.62
N ARG A 13 56.45 -14.97 5.44
CA ARG A 13 55.99 -16.30 5.00
C ARG A 13 54.54 -16.18 4.53
N PHE A 14 54.35 -16.62 3.31
CA PHE A 14 53.11 -17.02 2.67
C PHE A 14 52.69 -18.39 3.20
N ILE A 15 51.42 -18.62 3.59
CA ILE A 15 50.70 -19.91 3.47
C ILE A 15 49.18 -19.62 3.41
N ALA A 16 48.53 -20.25 2.44
CA ALA A 16 47.10 -20.38 2.25
C ALA A 16 46.48 -21.48 3.13
N GLY A 17 45.19 -21.39 3.45
CA GLY A 17 44.39 -22.57 3.82
C GLY A 17 43.26 -22.37 4.83
N SER A 18 42.03 -22.44 4.32
CA SER A 18 40.88 -23.18 4.90
C SER A 18 40.02 -22.57 6.02
N ALA A 19 38.78 -22.27 5.61
CA ALA A 19 37.49 -22.26 6.30
C ALA A 19 37.37 -22.71 7.77
N ALA A 20 36.68 -21.89 8.56
CA ALA A 20 35.69 -22.32 9.55
C ALA A 20 34.59 -21.24 9.67
N ALA A 21 33.35 -21.67 9.49
CA ALA A 21 32.14 -20.87 9.61
C ALA A 21 31.81 -20.55 11.06
N SER A 22 31.43 -19.31 11.34
CA SER A 22 30.63 -18.93 12.52
C SER A 22 29.61 -17.89 12.07
N GLY A 23 28.34 -18.28 12.15
CA GLY A 23 27.22 -17.55 11.59
C GLY A 23 26.81 -16.33 12.39
N THR A 24 26.29 -15.35 11.65
CA THR A 24 25.34 -14.37 12.15
C THR A 24 24.23 -14.26 11.10
N LEU A 25 23.13 -15.00 11.30
CA LEU A 25 21.88 -14.77 10.58
C LEU A 25 21.26 -13.48 11.14
N MET A 26 21.65 -12.34 10.58
CA MET A 26 20.81 -11.14 10.63
C MET A 26 19.81 -11.24 9.48
N LEU A 27 18.63 -11.79 9.76
CA LEU A 27 17.44 -11.59 8.91
C LEU A 27 16.97 -10.13 9.12
N GLY A 28 17.74 -9.19 8.56
CA GLY A 28 17.33 -7.81 8.40
C GLY A 28 16.58 -7.67 7.09
N GLY A 29 15.25 -7.59 7.16
CA GLY A 29 14.43 -7.23 6.01
C GLY A 29 14.84 -5.87 5.48
N ILE A 30 15.41 -5.84 4.28
CA ILE A 30 15.66 -4.60 3.55
C ILE A 30 14.30 -4.18 2.99
N ALA A 31 13.59 -3.33 3.73
CA ALA A 31 12.53 -2.55 3.12
C ALA A 31 13.13 -1.75 1.95
N PRO A 32 12.42 -1.58 0.83
CA PRO A 32 12.90 -0.77 -0.28
C PRO A 32 13.22 0.63 0.28
N ALA A 33 14.49 0.97 0.25
CA ALA A 33 14.98 2.27 0.65
C ALA A 33 14.56 3.27 -0.43
N PHE A 34 13.31 3.75 -0.36
CA PHE A 34 13.02 5.09 -0.84
C PHE A 34 14.03 5.99 -0.14
N ALA A 35 14.78 6.75 -0.94
CA ALA A 35 15.89 7.56 -0.48
C ALA A 35 15.55 8.23 0.86
N ARG A 36 16.19 7.78 1.96
CA ARG A 36 16.30 8.57 3.17
C ARG A 36 17.09 9.80 2.77
N GLY A 37 16.42 10.80 2.22
CA GLY A 37 16.99 12.13 2.19
C GLY A 37 17.35 12.49 3.63
N ASP A 38 18.42 13.25 3.82
CA ASP A 38 18.86 13.80 5.12
C ASP A 38 17.80 14.67 5.85
N SER A 39 16.56 14.65 5.36
CA SER A 39 15.40 15.24 5.99
C SER A 39 14.95 14.39 7.18
N LYS A 40 15.10 14.94 8.38
CA LYS A 40 14.40 14.45 9.59
C LYS A 40 12.86 14.55 9.49
N ARG A 41 12.33 15.18 8.43
CA ARG A 41 10.89 15.34 8.20
C ARG A 41 10.34 14.07 7.55
N PRO A 42 9.30 13.45 8.15
CA PRO A 42 8.67 12.28 7.56
C PRO A 42 7.98 12.63 6.24
N GLY A 43 8.20 11.81 5.21
CA GLY A 43 7.49 11.87 3.95
C GLY A 43 6.14 11.14 3.99
N THR A 44 5.35 11.35 2.94
CA THR A 44 4.06 10.67 2.69
C THR A 44 4.09 10.05 1.28
N PRO A 45 4.85 8.96 1.07
CA PRO A 45 5.20 8.48 -0.28
C PRO A 45 4.00 8.00 -1.10
N TYR A 46 2.95 7.54 -0.43
CA TYR A 46 1.77 6.92 -1.04
C TYR A 46 0.53 7.84 -1.06
N GLY A 47 0.71 9.11 -0.69
CA GLY A 47 -0.38 10.10 -0.68
C GLY A 47 -1.42 9.83 0.41
N VAL A 48 -2.66 10.21 0.13
CA VAL A 48 -3.80 10.00 1.03
C VAL A 48 -4.94 9.31 0.30
N ALA A 49 -5.79 8.63 1.08
CA ALA A 49 -7.00 8.02 0.54
C ALA A 49 -8.16 8.19 1.51
N SER A 50 -9.37 8.14 0.98
CA SER A 50 -10.60 8.05 1.76
C SER A 50 -11.40 6.81 1.37
N GLY A 51 -12.16 6.27 2.30
CA GLY A 51 -12.92 5.05 2.07
C GLY A 51 -13.97 4.82 3.15
N ASP A 52 -14.84 3.84 2.88
CA ASP A 52 -16.00 3.54 3.72
C ASP A 52 -16.77 4.81 4.14
N VAL A 53 -16.95 5.75 3.20
CA VAL A 53 -17.63 7.02 3.42
C VAL A 53 -19.14 6.79 3.51
N THR A 54 -19.75 7.32 4.57
CA THR A 54 -21.20 7.33 4.81
C THR A 54 -21.66 8.77 5.07
N GLN A 55 -22.96 8.98 5.28
CA GLN A 55 -23.53 10.32 5.52
C GLN A 55 -22.85 11.09 6.66
N GLY A 56 -22.37 10.39 7.69
CA GLY A 56 -21.77 10.99 8.88
C GLY A 56 -20.34 10.55 9.17
N GLU A 57 -19.78 9.62 8.41
CA GLU A 57 -18.51 9.00 8.76
C GLU A 57 -17.63 8.75 7.54
N ALA A 58 -16.33 8.63 7.76
CA ALA A 58 -15.39 8.16 6.75
C ALA A 58 -14.15 7.55 7.41
N ILE A 59 -13.35 6.82 6.62
CA ILE A 59 -11.99 6.43 6.98
C ILE A 59 -11.03 7.23 6.12
N LEU A 60 -10.06 7.86 6.78
CA LEU A 60 -8.93 8.50 6.13
C LEU A 60 -7.70 7.62 6.31
N TRP A 61 -6.98 7.39 5.22
CA TRP A 61 -5.78 6.57 5.18
C TRP A 61 -4.61 7.39 4.64
N SER A 62 -3.43 7.13 5.19
CA SER A 62 -2.15 7.59 4.64
C SER A 62 -1.02 6.70 5.19
N SER A 63 0.20 6.96 4.77
CA SER A 63 1.39 6.28 5.27
C SER A 63 2.57 7.22 5.39
N SER A 64 3.44 6.97 6.36
CA SER A 64 4.73 7.65 6.45
C SER A 64 5.89 6.77 5.95
N ASP A 65 7.03 7.36 5.62
CA ASP A 65 8.28 6.65 5.34
C ASP A 65 9.18 6.48 6.59
N ALA A 66 8.73 6.97 7.75
CA ALA A 66 9.43 6.93 9.02
C ALA A 66 8.45 6.82 10.21
N PRO A 67 8.93 6.50 11.43
CA PRO A 67 8.10 6.56 12.64
C PRO A 67 7.54 7.96 12.87
N ALA A 68 6.22 8.12 12.75
CA ALA A 68 5.59 9.43 12.80
C ALA A 68 4.18 9.42 13.39
N GLN A 69 3.78 10.51 14.05
CA GLN A 69 2.43 10.77 14.50
C GLN A 69 1.60 11.39 13.36
N MET A 70 0.48 10.76 13.00
CA MET A 70 -0.46 11.31 12.02
C MET A 70 -1.27 12.47 12.62
N TRP A 71 -1.40 13.56 11.87
CA TRP A 71 -2.30 14.68 12.16
C TRP A 71 -3.16 14.97 10.95
N VAL A 72 -4.46 15.22 11.18
CA VAL A 72 -5.42 15.46 10.10
C VAL A 72 -6.20 16.73 10.37
N ASP A 73 -6.15 17.67 9.44
CA ASP A 73 -7.07 18.80 9.44
C ASP A 73 -8.27 18.48 8.52
N ILE A 74 -9.48 18.76 8.98
CA ILE A 74 -10.73 18.50 8.24
C ILE A 74 -11.53 19.80 8.11
N SER A 75 -12.01 20.10 6.91
CA SER A 75 -12.69 21.35 6.58
C SER A 75 -13.77 21.17 5.52
N TYR A 76 -14.80 22.03 5.56
CA TYR A 76 -15.73 22.25 4.45
C TYR A 76 -15.27 23.41 3.52
N HIS A 77 -14.06 23.90 3.72
CA HIS A 77 -13.45 24.98 2.95
C HIS A 77 -12.11 24.52 2.39
N GLN A 78 -11.95 24.62 1.08
CA GLN A 78 -10.73 24.17 0.39
C GLN A 78 -9.46 24.87 0.86
N ASP A 79 -9.57 26.11 1.33
CA ASP A 79 -8.48 26.92 1.88
C ASP A 79 -8.13 26.59 3.35
N PHE A 80 -8.87 25.66 3.98
CA PHE A 80 -8.75 25.31 5.40
C PHE A 80 -8.88 26.49 6.36
N ARG A 81 -9.50 27.61 5.96
CA ARG A 81 -9.67 28.81 6.82
C ARG A 81 -10.40 28.51 8.13
N LYS A 82 -11.26 27.49 8.12
CA LYS A 82 -11.94 26.93 9.29
C LYS A 82 -11.83 25.41 9.20
N HIS A 83 -11.06 24.81 10.09
CA HIS A 83 -10.88 23.38 10.17
C HIS A 83 -10.88 22.92 11.62
N ILE A 84 -11.09 21.62 11.80
CA ILE A 84 -10.75 20.92 13.04
C ILE A 84 -9.47 20.12 12.80
N THR A 85 -8.63 20.00 13.83
CA THR A 85 -7.44 19.16 13.81
C THR A 85 -7.67 17.94 14.69
N LEU A 86 -7.46 16.76 14.13
CA LEU A 86 -7.54 15.49 14.83
C LEU A 86 -6.15 14.83 14.86
N GLN A 87 -5.83 14.24 16.00
CA GLN A 87 -4.66 13.37 16.12
C GLN A 87 -5.06 11.95 15.69
N GLY A 88 -4.32 11.40 14.73
CA GLY A 88 -4.50 10.02 14.26
C GLY A 88 -3.66 9.02 15.06
N PRO A 89 -3.59 7.74 14.63
CA PRO A 89 -2.63 6.80 15.18
C PRO A 89 -1.19 7.10 14.70
N ASN A 90 -0.21 6.49 15.36
CA ASN A 90 1.17 6.51 14.89
C ASN A 90 1.34 5.61 13.65
N ALA A 91 2.12 6.08 12.69
CA ALA A 91 2.72 5.28 11.62
C ALA A 91 3.98 4.60 12.19
N LEU A 92 3.93 3.28 12.35
CA LEU A 92 5.05 2.50 12.87
C LEU A 92 5.32 1.27 11.98
N ALA A 93 6.49 0.65 12.14
CA ALA A 93 6.90 -0.49 11.32
C ALA A 93 5.92 -1.68 11.42
N GLU A 94 5.25 -1.86 12.56
CA GLU A 94 4.28 -2.92 12.82
C GLU A 94 3.07 -2.84 11.87
N THR A 95 2.70 -1.64 11.42
CA THR A 95 1.61 -1.43 10.45
C THR A 95 2.12 -1.13 9.04
N GLY A 96 3.42 -1.33 8.78
CA GLY A 96 4.04 -0.92 7.52
C GLY A 96 4.00 0.60 7.33
N PHE A 97 4.02 1.35 8.44
CA PHE A 97 3.87 2.80 8.50
C PHE A 97 2.53 3.34 7.96
N SER A 98 1.54 2.48 7.74
CA SER A 98 0.17 2.89 7.43
C SER A 98 -0.53 3.45 8.68
N SER A 99 -1.41 4.43 8.47
CA SER A 99 -2.27 5.02 9.51
C SER A 99 -3.69 5.16 8.98
N LYS A 100 -4.67 4.81 9.83
CA LYS A 100 -6.09 4.96 9.52
C LYS A 100 -6.78 5.74 10.62
N LEU A 101 -7.47 6.81 10.27
CA LEU A 101 -8.28 7.60 11.17
C LEU A 101 -9.75 7.49 10.77
N ALA A 102 -10.57 6.97 11.67
CA ALA A 102 -12.01 7.05 11.55
C ALA A 102 -12.48 8.45 11.95
N ILE A 103 -13.30 9.05 11.10
CA ILE A 103 -13.92 10.35 11.35
C ILE A 103 -15.44 10.18 11.38
N ASN A 104 -16.08 10.91 12.27
CA ASN A 104 -17.52 10.85 12.51
C ASN A 104 -18.09 12.29 12.50
N ASP A 105 -19.41 12.40 12.73
CA ASP A 105 -20.13 13.68 12.82
C ASP A 105 -19.97 14.59 11.59
N LEU A 106 -19.78 13.99 10.41
CA LEU A 106 -19.78 14.71 9.14
C LEU A 106 -21.21 15.12 8.75
N ALA A 107 -21.31 16.26 8.08
CA ALA A 107 -22.57 16.72 7.51
C ALA A 107 -22.84 15.96 6.20
N PRO A 108 -24.07 15.48 5.97
CA PRO A 108 -24.42 14.76 4.74
C PRO A 108 -24.47 15.68 3.52
N GLY A 109 -24.19 15.13 2.34
CA GLY A 109 -24.23 15.85 1.06
C GLY A 109 -23.24 17.02 0.96
N GLN A 110 -22.13 16.97 1.71
CA GLN A 110 -21.12 18.02 1.73
C GLN A 110 -19.82 17.55 1.09
N LYS A 111 -19.13 18.46 0.41
CA LYS A 111 -17.74 18.27 0.03
C LYS A 111 -16.85 18.51 1.25
N VAL A 112 -16.10 17.49 1.63
CA VAL A 112 -15.14 17.50 2.73
C VAL A 112 -13.74 17.58 2.14
N PHE A 113 -12.93 18.52 2.63
CA PHE A 113 -11.50 18.61 2.38
C PHE A 113 -10.75 18.16 3.62
N TYR A 114 -9.67 17.41 3.43
CA TYR A 114 -8.80 17.00 4.51
C TYR A 114 -7.34 17.14 4.09
N ARG A 115 -6.45 17.35 5.05
CA ARG A 115 -5.01 17.25 4.81
C ARG A 115 -4.34 16.46 5.91
N VAL A 116 -3.49 15.53 5.51
CA VAL A 116 -2.70 14.69 6.42
C VAL A 116 -1.28 15.24 6.46
N ARG A 117 -0.74 15.39 7.66
CA ARG A 117 0.69 15.66 7.88
C ARG A 117 1.22 14.73 8.96
N TYR A 118 2.50 14.44 8.89
CA TYR A 118 3.19 13.59 9.85
C TYR A 118 4.19 14.39 10.67
N GLN A 119 4.21 14.16 11.98
CA GLN A 119 5.20 14.70 12.91
C GLN A 119 6.16 13.58 13.30
N SER A 120 7.47 13.79 13.21
CA SER A 120 8.45 12.75 13.53
C SER A 120 8.39 12.36 15.00
N LEU A 121 8.42 11.06 15.28
CA LEU A 121 8.56 10.54 16.65
C LEU A 121 10.02 10.56 17.14
N GLU A 122 10.98 10.67 16.21
CA GLU A 122 12.42 10.73 16.52
C GLU A 122 12.90 12.18 16.73
N ASP A 123 12.21 13.15 16.12
CA ASP A 123 12.44 14.58 16.29
C ASP A 123 11.09 15.32 16.28
N TRP A 124 10.54 15.58 17.47
CA TRP A 124 9.19 16.15 17.62
C TRP A 124 9.04 17.57 17.04
N GLN A 125 10.13 18.23 16.65
CA GLN A 125 10.09 19.53 15.95
C GLN A 125 10.00 19.39 14.42
N SER A 126 10.24 18.19 13.89
CA SER A 126 10.24 17.91 12.46
C SER A 126 8.86 17.50 11.97
N TRP A 127 8.36 18.22 10.96
CA TRP A 127 7.06 18.02 10.34
C TRP A 127 7.22 17.74 8.85
N GLY A 128 6.49 16.75 8.35
CA GLY A 128 6.30 16.47 6.94
C GLY A 128 5.36 17.48 6.27
N GLU A 129 5.50 17.58 4.94
CA GLU A 129 4.59 18.41 4.13
C GLU A 129 3.16 17.83 4.14
N PRO A 130 2.12 18.68 4.22
CA PRO A 130 0.75 18.22 4.21
C PRO A 130 0.34 17.71 2.82
N VAL A 131 -0.33 16.56 2.78
CA VAL A 131 -0.97 16.03 1.57
C VAL A 131 -2.48 16.24 1.67
N VAL A 132 -3.07 16.85 0.65
CA VAL A 132 -4.50 17.21 0.61
C VAL A 132 -5.30 16.14 -0.12
N GLY A 133 -6.47 15.82 0.42
CA GLY A 133 -7.50 15.07 -0.27
C GLY A 133 -8.89 15.68 -0.07
N SER A 134 -9.88 15.14 -0.77
CA SER A 134 -11.28 15.50 -0.62
C SER A 134 -12.20 14.34 -0.97
N PHE A 135 -13.44 14.38 -0.48
CA PHE A 135 -14.50 13.46 -0.86
C PHE A 135 -15.86 14.13 -0.64
N ASN A 136 -16.94 13.56 -1.19
CA ASN A 136 -18.31 13.97 -0.90
C ASN A 136 -18.94 12.98 0.09
N THR A 137 -19.61 13.46 1.13
CA THR A 137 -20.49 12.61 1.92
C THR A 137 -21.79 12.33 1.15
N PRO A 138 -22.36 11.12 1.23
CA PRO A 138 -23.65 10.81 0.63
C PRO A 138 -24.73 11.82 1.04
N PRO A 139 -25.64 12.18 0.12
CA PRO A 139 -26.70 13.14 0.38
C PRO A 139 -27.78 12.53 1.29
N ALA A 140 -28.44 13.35 2.11
CA ALA A 140 -29.60 12.93 2.91
C ALA A 140 -30.90 12.83 2.08
N VAL A 141 -30.94 13.50 0.93
CA VAL A 141 -32.07 13.57 0.01
C VAL A 141 -31.69 12.97 -1.34
N ALA A 142 -32.69 12.63 -2.16
CA ALA A 142 -32.45 12.09 -3.49
C ALA A 142 -31.68 13.10 -4.37
N SER A 143 -30.57 12.65 -4.97
CA SER A 143 -29.80 13.39 -5.97
C SER A 143 -29.17 12.43 -6.96
N ASN A 144 -28.63 12.95 -8.06
CA ASN A 144 -27.85 12.15 -9.00
C ASN A 144 -26.63 11.55 -8.27
N ILE A 145 -26.31 10.31 -8.61
CA ILE A 145 -25.15 9.57 -8.10
C ILE A 145 -24.30 9.18 -9.31
N ARG A 146 -23.00 9.46 -9.26
CA ARG A 146 -22.02 9.00 -10.24
C ARG A 146 -21.00 8.14 -9.52
N PHE A 147 -20.94 6.86 -9.85
CA PHE A 147 -19.90 5.98 -9.31
C PHE A 147 -19.20 5.24 -10.44
N LEU A 148 -17.97 4.82 -10.16
CA LEU A 148 -17.18 3.98 -11.03
C LEU A 148 -16.99 2.61 -10.38
N TRP A 149 -16.70 1.61 -11.20
CA TRP A 149 -16.28 0.29 -10.71
C TRP A 149 -15.25 -0.32 -11.66
N SER A 150 -14.29 -1.06 -11.11
CA SER A 150 -13.27 -1.81 -11.86
C SER A 150 -12.61 -2.84 -10.95
N GLY A 151 -11.90 -3.79 -11.54
CA GLY A 151 -10.92 -4.65 -10.87
C GLY A 151 -9.58 -4.60 -11.60
N ASP A 152 -8.71 -5.56 -11.28
CA ASP A 152 -7.57 -5.96 -12.13
C ASP A 152 -6.46 -4.92 -12.28
N THR A 153 -5.97 -4.40 -11.15
CA THR A 153 -4.93 -3.38 -11.13
C THR A 153 -3.53 -3.98 -11.16
N ALA A 154 -2.74 -3.56 -12.15
CA ALA A 154 -1.34 -3.99 -12.35
C ALA A 154 -1.17 -5.50 -12.53
N GLY A 155 -2.14 -6.14 -13.19
CA GLY A 155 -2.15 -7.57 -13.46
C GLY A 155 -1.47 -8.00 -14.76
N GLN A 156 -1.27 -9.31 -14.89
CA GLN A 156 -0.88 -9.97 -16.14
C GLN A 156 0.42 -9.42 -16.80
N GLY A 157 1.34 -8.87 -15.99
CA GLY A 157 2.61 -8.33 -16.47
C GLY A 157 2.61 -6.85 -16.86
N TRP A 158 1.48 -6.14 -16.69
CA TRP A 158 1.33 -4.74 -17.07
C TRP A 158 1.25 -3.83 -15.83
N GLY A 159 2.41 -3.38 -15.37
CA GLY A 159 2.56 -2.44 -14.26
C GLY A 159 2.61 -0.98 -14.71
N ILE A 160 3.36 -0.16 -13.98
CA ILE A 160 3.52 1.27 -14.20
C ILE A 160 4.55 1.50 -15.31
N ASN A 161 4.14 2.19 -16.37
CA ASN A 161 5.04 2.66 -17.42
C ASN A 161 5.02 4.19 -17.49
N GLU A 162 6.06 4.84 -16.97
CA GLU A 162 6.13 6.30 -16.89
C GLU A 162 6.23 6.99 -18.26
N GLU A 163 6.89 6.35 -19.23
CA GLU A 163 7.02 6.85 -20.60
C GLU A 163 5.63 6.96 -21.27
N TRP A 164 4.71 6.10 -20.86
CA TRP A 164 3.32 6.08 -21.31
C TRP A 164 2.38 6.88 -20.39
N GLY A 165 2.93 7.61 -19.42
CA GLY A 165 2.18 8.47 -18.50
C GLY A 165 1.70 7.79 -17.22
N GLY A 166 2.17 6.57 -16.93
CA GLY A 166 1.77 5.75 -15.78
C GLY A 166 0.43 5.06 -16.00
N MET A 167 -0.28 4.77 -14.91
CA MET A 167 -1.62 4.16 -14.92
C MET A 167 -2.72 5.17 -15.29
N ARG A 168 -2.69 5.68 -16.53
CA ARG A 168 -3.55 6.78 -17.02
C ARG A 168 -5.05 6.58 -16.83
N ILE A 169 -5.53 5.33 -16.78
CA ILE A 169 -6.95 5.03 -16.57
C ILE A 169 -7.47 5.65 -15.27
N TYR A 170 -6.65 5.71 -14.21
CA TYR A 170 -7.02 6.37 -12.95
C TYR A 170 -7.22 7.87 -13.11
N GLU A 171 -6.42 8.53 -13.93
CA GLU A 171 -6.63 9.96 -14.23
C GLU A 171 -7.90 10.17 -15.06
N THR A 172 -8.13 9.32 -16.07
CA THR A 172 -9.38 9.36 -16.86
C THR A 172 -10.60 9.16 -15.94
N MET A 173 -10.55 8.19 -15.03
CA MET A 173 -11.59 7.95 -14.04
C MET A 173 -11.78 9.16 -13.10
N ARG A 174 -10.69 9.73 -12.57
CA ARG A 174 -10.71 10.91 -11.68
C ARG A 174 -11.42 12.09 -12.33
N GLN A 175 -11.11 12.38 -13.59
CA GLN A 175 -11.69 13.50 -14.34
C GLN A 175 -13.20 13.40 -14.54
N THR A 176 -13.78 12.20 -14.40
CA THR A 176 -15.24 12.06 -14.38
C THR A 176 -15.87 12.57 -13.08
N ALA A 177 -15.08 12.95 -12.07
CA ALA A 177 -15.53 13.41 -10.76
C ALA A 177 -16.62 12.50 -10.14
N PRO A 178 -16.32 11.20 -9.95
CA PRO A 178 -17.27 10.28 -9.33
C PRO A 178 -17.41 10.58 -7.83
N ASP A 179 -18.57 10.25 -7.29
CA ASP A 179 -18.89 10.31 -5.88
C ASP A 179 -18.14 9.26 -5.07
N PHE A 180 -17.88 8.09 -5.68
CA PHE A 180 -17.07 7.01 -5.12
C PHE A 180 -16.67 6.00 -6.21
N PHE A 181 -15.74 5.11 -5.85
CA PHE A 181 -15.27 4.02 -6.70
C PHE A 181 -15.41 2.67 -5.99
N ILE A 182 -15.94 1.67 -6.69
CA ILE A 182 -15.98 0.28 -6.23
C ILE A 182 -14.80 -0.47 -6.86
N HIS A 183 -13.81 -0.84 -6.06
CA HIS A 183 -12.75 -1.74 -6.52
C HIS A 183 -13.18 -3.18 -6.23
N CYS A 184 -13.38 -3.97 -7.28
CA CYS A 184 -14.06 -5.27 -7.22
C CYS A 184 -13.17 -6.45 -6.81
N GLY A 185 -11.95 -6.21 -6.34
CA GLY A 185 -10.92 -7.24 -6.20
C GLY A 185 -9.77 -7.04 -7.18
N ASP A 186 -8.75 -7.88 -7.08
CA ASP A 186 -7.51 -7.80 -7.85
C ASP A 186 -6.89 -6.39 -7.79
N THR A 187 -6.93 -5.80 -6.60
CA THR A 187 -6.27 -4.54 -6.26
C THR A 187 -4.76 -4.62 -6.41
N ILE A 188 -4.22 -5.83 -6.36
CA ILE A 188 -2.84 -6.19 -6.65
C ILE A 188 -2.82 -7.58 -7.30
N TYR A 189 -1.68 -7.90 -7.90
CA TYR A 189 -1.31 -9.26 -8.30
C TYR A 189 -0.06 -9.67 -7.53
N ALA A 190 -0.24 -10.33 -6.39
CA ALA A 190 0.85 -10.75 -5.49
C ALA A 190 1.60 -11.99 -5.98
N ASP A 191 1.00 -12.73 -6.90
CA ASP A 191 1.45 -13.98 -7.50
C ASP A 191 1.90 -13.84 -8.96
N GLY A 192 1.85 -12.61 -9.49
CA GLY A 192 2.23 -12.25 -10.85
C GLY A 192 3.45 -11.33 -10.89
N PRO A 193 4.69 -11.86 -10.91
CA PRO A 193 5.89 -11.05 -11.06
C PRO A 193 5.89 -10.23 -12.35
N LEU A 194 6.32 -8.97 -12.26
CA LEU A 194 6.53 -8.09 -13.40
C LEU A 194 7.90 -8.36 -14.04
N LYS A 195 7.95 -8.23 -15.36
CA LYS A 195 9.20 -8.09 -16.12
C LYS A 195 9.44 -6.61 -16.38
N GLU A 196 10.70 -6.19 -16.37
CA GLU A 196 11.08 -4.80 -16.69
C GLU A 196 10.61 -4.43 -18.10
N GLU A 197 10.80 -5.32 -19.07
CA GLU A 197 10.41 -5.10 -20.46
C GLU A 197 9.43 -6.16 -20.96
N VAL A 198 8.37 -5.71 -21.65
CA VAL A 198 7.43 -6.58 -22.37
C VAL A 198 7.25 -6.07 -23.79
N THR A 199 7.59 -6.89 -24.79
CA THR A 199 7.39 -6.54 -26.21
C THR A 199 5.91 -6.65 -26.59
N LEU A 200 5.35 -5.55 -27.07
CA LEU A 200 3.99 -5.46 -27.59
C LEU A 200 3.88 -6.13 -28.97
N LYS A 201 2.64 -6.48 -29.37
CA LYS A 201 2.37 -7.10 -30.69
C LYS A 201 2.82 -6.25 -31.88
N ASN A 202 2.87 -4.92 -31.72
CA ASN A 202 3.31 -3.97 -32.74
C ASN A 202 4.83 -3.74 -32.75
N GLY A 203 5.59 -4.41 -31.87
CA GLY A 203 7.05 -4.28 -31.76
C GLY A 203 7.52 -3.18 -30.81
N GLU A 204 6.62 -2.36 -30.26
CA GLU A 204 6.96 -1.42 -29.20
C GLU A 204 7.29 -2.16 -27.90
N VAL A 205 8.06 -1.53 -27.01
CA VAL A 205 8.42 -2.10 -25.70
C VAL A 205 7.67 -1.37 -24.61
N TRP A 206 7.05 -2.14 -23.72
CA TRP A 206 6.47 -1.65 -22.49
C TRP A 206 7.50 -1.76 -21.36
N ASN A 207 7.84 -0.63 -20.76
CA ASN A 207 8.82 -0.52 -19.69
C ASN A 207 8.10 -0.40 -18.34
N ASN A 208 8.07 -1.48 -17.57
CA ASN A 208 7.55 -1.47 -16.21
C ASN A 208 8.60 -0.88 -15.25
N ILE A 209 8.15 -0.03 -14.33
CA ILE A 209 8.84 0.07 -13.03
C ILE A 209 8.72 -1.29 -12.35
N VAL A 210 9.83 -1.83 -11.85
CA VAL A 210 9.85 -3.07 -11.08
C VAL A 210 10.47 -2.82 -9.72
N THR A 211 9.70 -3.01 -8.65
CA THR A 211 10.21 -3.02 -7.27
C THR A 211 10.63 -4.44 -6.87
N PRO A 212 11.44 -4.62 -5.82
CA PRO A 212 11.81 -5.95 -5.33
C PRO A 212 10.60 -6.86 -5.09
N GLU A 213 9.53 -6.32 -4.52
CA GLU A 213 8.29 -7.04 -4.23
C GLU A 213 7.44 -7.36 -5.47
N LYS A 214 7.69 -6.66 -6.59
CA LYS A 214 7.08 -6.96 -7.90
C LYS A 214 7.94 -7.86 -8.77
N ALA A 215 9.20 -8.09 -8.44
CA ALA A 215 10.09 -8.96 -9.20
C ALA A 215 9.91 -10.46 -8.88
N LYS A 216 9.14 -10.80 -7.85
CA LYS A 216 8.85 -12.18 -7.40
C LYS A 216 7.43 -12.29 -6.85
N VAL A 217 6.99 -13.53 -6.60
CA VAL A 217 5.75 -13.81 -5.86
C VAL A 217 5.89 -13.38 -4.40
N ALA A 218 4.81 -12.91 -3.78
CA ALA A 218 4.82 -12.51 -2.38
C ALA A 218 4.68 -13.73 -1.45
N GLU A 219 5.58 -13.84 -0.47
CA GLU A 219 5.57 -14.91 0.53
C GLU A 219 5.42 -14.34 1.95
N THR A 220 6.01 -13.18 2.19
CA THR A 220 6.06 -12.49 3.49
C THR A 220 5.08 -11.32 3.56
N LEU A 221 4.72 -10.91 4.78
CA LEU A 221 3.86 -9.74 5.00
C LEU A 221 4.44 -8.47 4.35
N GLN A 222 5.77 -8.29 4.38
CA GLN A 222 6.41 -7.14 3.77
C GLN A 222 6.29 -7.15 2.25
N GLU A 223 6.40 -8.32 1.61
CA GLU A 223 6.21 -8.47 0.17
C GLU A 223 4.76 -8.19 -0.25
N PHE A 224 3.77 -8.63 0.55
CA PHE A 224 2.37 -8.25 0.32
C PHE A 224 2.14 -6.74 0.45
N ARG A 225 2.69 -6.09 1.49
CA ARG A 225 2.63 -4.62 1.64
C ARG A 225 3.27 -3.91 0.44
N GLY A 226 4.42 -4.39 -0.03
CA GLY A 226 5.10 -3.83 -1.20
C GLY A 226 4.30 -3.96 -2.49
N ASN A 227 3.51 -5.03 -2.65
CA ASN A 227 2.60 -5.17 -3.78
C ASN A 227 1.49 -4.11 -3.77
N PHE A 228 0.89 -3.80 -2.61
CA PHE A 228 -0.08 -2.70 -2.49
C PHE A 228 0.59 -1.33 -2.70
N ALA A 229 1.75 -1.13 -2.07
CA ALA A 229 2.52 0.10 -2.17
C ALA A 229 2.92 0.42 -3.62
N TYR A 230 3.22 -0.60 -4.43
CA TYR A 230 3.58 -0.45 -5.83
C TYR A 230 2.56 0.40 -6.60
N ASN A 231 1.27 0.10 -6.50
CA ASN A 231 0.25 0.88 -7.21
C ASN A 231 0.20 2.34 -6.73
N LEU A 232 0.53 2.59 -5.46
CA LEU A 232 0.53 3.92 -4.85
C LEU A 232 1.78 4.74 -5.18
N ILE A 233 2.79 4.17 -5.86
CA ILE A 233 3.92 4.96 -6.41
C ILE A 233 3.52 5.64 -7.74
N ASP A 234 2.43 5.22 -8.39
CA ASP A 234 1.91 5.88 -9.58
C ASP A 234 1.23 7.22 -9.24
N LYS A 235 1.56 8.26 -10.00
CA LYS A 235 1.02 9.61 -9.78
C LYS A 235 -0.49 9.71 -10.04
N ASN A 236 -1.02 8.95 -11.00
CA ASN A 236 -2.44 8.98 -11.36
C ASN A 236 -3.27 8.24 -10.30
N VAL A 237 -2.75 7.12 -9.80
CA VAL A 237 -3.39 6.40 -8.68
C VAL A 237 -3.46 7.28 -7.44
N ARG A 238 -2.35 7.94 -7.05
CA ARG A 238 -2.39 8.89 -5.91
C ARG A 238 -3.35 10.04 -6.14
N ALA A 239 -3.33 10.66 -7.33
CA ALA A 239 -4.24 11.75 -7.65
C ALA A 239 -5.71 11.31 -7.55
N PHE A 240 -6.03 10.11 -8.04
CA PHE A 240 -7.36 9.51 -7.93
C PHE A 240 -7.76 9.28 -6.47
N ASN A 241 -6.91 8.59 -5.70
CA ASN A 241 -7.18 8.27 -4.29
C ASN A 241 -7.32 9.52 -3.40
N ASN A 242 -6.64 10.60 -3.73
CA ASN A 242 -6.78 11.88 -3.03
C ASN A 242 -8.20 12.47 -3.18
N GLU A 243 -8.94 12.15 -4.23
CA GLU A 243 -10.22 12.82 -4.55
C GLU A 243 -11.45 11.89 -4.58
N VAL A 244 -11.23 10.59 -4.78
CA VAL A 244 -12.31 9.61 -4.98
C VAL A 244 -12.31 8.61 -3.84
N PRO A 245 -13.37 8.58 -3.01
CA PRO A 245 -13.46 7.60 -1.94
C PRO A 245 -13.65 6.19 -2.49
N MET A 246 -12.96 5.22 -1.89
CA MET A 246 -12.98 3.83 -2.33
C MET A 246 -13.87 2.95 -1.45
N ILE A 247 -14.67 2.10 -2.10
CA ILE A 247 -15.30 0.92 -1.54
C ILE A 247 -14.55 -0.28 -2.12
N VAL A 248 -13.59 -0.81 -1.36
CA VAL A 248 -12.70 -1.88 -1.84
C VAL A 248 -13.17 -3.26 -1.37
N GLN A 249 -13.10 -4.20 -2.31
CA GLN A 249 -13.34 -5.64 -2.14
C GLN A 249 -12.06 -6.42 -2.44
N TRP A 250 -12.13 -7.70 -2.14
CA TRP A 250 -11.02 -8.65 -2.22
C TRP A 250 -11.43 -9.77 -3.17
N ASP A 251 -10.46 -10.24 -3.97
CA ASP A 251 -10.57 -11.44 -4.80
C ASP A 251 -9.29 -12.32 -4.65
N ASP A 252 -8.93 -13.14 -5.62
CA ASP A 252 -7.87 -14.13 -5.43
C ASP A 252 -6.45 -13.57 -5.53
N HIS A 253 -6.20 -12.64 -6.46
CA HIS A 253 -4.85 -12.15 -6.75
C HIS A 253 -4.24 -11.26 -5.66
N GLU A 254 -5.02 -10.83 -4.66
CA GLU A 254 -4.44 -10.33 -3.41
C GLU A 254 -3.57 -11.38 -2.70
N THR A 255 -3.81 -12.67 -2.94
CA THR A 255 -3.03 -13.80 -2.42
C THR A 255 -2.37 -14.59 -3.53
N VAL A 256 -3.14 -15.44 -4.22
CA VAL A 256 -2.71 -16.38 -5.26
C VAL A 256 -3.93 -16.72 -6.12
N ASN A 257 -3.82 -16.71 -7.44
CA ASN A 257 -4.91 -17.04 -8.35
C ASN A 257 -5.71 -18.31 -7.94
N ASN A 258 -7.04 -18.20 -7.91
CA ASN A 258 -8.02 -19.25 -7.59
C ASN A 258 -7.83 -20.00 -6.26
N TRP A 259 -7.18 -19.37 -5.29
CA TRP A 259 -6.80 -20.05 -4.06
C TRP A 259 -7.95 -20.56 -3.18
N TYR A 260 -7.63 -21.56 -2.34
CA TYR A 260 -8.47 -21.98 -1.21
C TYR A 260 -7.63 -22.29 0.04
N PRO A 261 -8.19 -22.27 1.27
CA PRO A 261 -7.37 -22.28 2.49
C PRO A 261 -6.55 -23.57 2.72
N ALA A 262 -7.04 -24.71 2.24
CA ALA A 262 -6.35 -25.99 2.39
C ALA A 262 -5.32 -26.27 1.28
N GLU A 263 -5.16 -25.35 0.33
CA GLU A 263 -4.21 -25.50 -0.76
C GLU A 263 -2.76 -25.42 -0.26
N VAL A 264 -1.94 -26.31 -0.82
CA VAL A 264 -0.47 -26.24 -0.73
C VAL A 264 0.05 -26.12 -2.14
N LEU A 265 0.77 -25.02 -2.41
CA LEU A 265 1.28 -24.73 -3.74
C LEU A 265 2.33 -25.76 -4.15
N ASN A 266 2.31 -26.14 -5.42
CA ASN A 266 3.39 -26.87 -6.08
C ASN A 266 3.98 -25.99 -7.21
N ASP A 267 4.51 -24.84 -6.81
CA ASP A 267 5.06 -23.82 -7.70
C ASP A 267 6.44 -23.41 -7.21
N GLU A 268 7.46 -23.62 -8.05
CA GLU A 268 8.87 -23.37 -7.75
C GLU A 268 9.19 -21.87 -7.55
N ARG A 269 8.29 -20.97 -7.95
CA ARG A 269 8.42 -19.53 -7.66
C ARG A 269 8.32 -19.24 -6.16
N TYR A 270 7.62 -20.10 -5.41
CA TYR A 270 7.45 -20.00 -3.96
C TYR A 270 8.53 -20.84 -3.26
N GLN A 271 9.62 -20.19 -2.87
CA GLN A 271 10.83 -20.86 -2.39
C GLN A 271 10.79 -21.18 -0.88
N ASN A 272 10.02 -20.42 -0.11
CA ASN A 272 10.04 -20.43 1.35
C ASN A 272 8.67 -20.78 1.94
N GLU A 273 7.57 -20.40 1.26
CA GLU A 273 6.22 -20.61 1.77
C GLU A 273 5.26 -21.12 0.68
N GLN A 274 4.71 -22.31 0.88
CA GLN A 274 3.73 -22.93 -0.02
C GLN A 274 2.35 -23.11 0.62
N SER A 275 2.20 -22.82 1.93
CA SER A 275 0.92 -22.88 2.63
C SER A 275 0.06 -21.67 2.28
N VAL A 276 -1.01 -21.91 1.52
CA VAL A 276 -1.89 -20.81 1.09
C VAL A 276 -2.71 -20.23 2.25
N ALA A 277 -2.98 -21.02 3.29
CA ALA A 277 -3.53 -20.49 4.54
C ALA A 277 -2.63 -19.39 5.16
N LEU A 278 -1.32 -19.58 5.13
CA LEU A 278 -0.39 -18.61 5.70
C LEU A 278 -0.19 -17.40 4.77
N LEU A 279 -0.10 -17.62 3.46
CA LEU A 279 -0.05 -16.56 2.46
C LEU A 279 -1.30 -15.66 2.57
N SER A 280 -2.50 -16.25 2.57
CA SER A 280 -3.76 -15.51 2.67
C SER A 280 -3.91 -14.72 3.98
N ALA A 281 -3.39 -15.25 5.10
CA ALA A 281 -3.38 -14.52 6.37
C ALA A 281 -2.49 -13.27 6.32
N ARG A 282 -1.30 -13.37 5.69
CA ARG A 282 -0.37 -12.25 5.51
C ARG A 282 -0.93 -11.22 4.52
N ALA A 283 -1.43 -11.69 3.39
CA ALA A 283 -2.08 -10.88 2.38
C ALA A 283 -3.26 -10.10 2.95
N ARG A 284 -4.14 -10.76 3.73
CA ARG A 284 -5.29 -10.12 4.35
C ARG A 284 -4.88 -8.99 5.27
N ARG A 285 -3.85 -9.22 6.09
CA ARG A 285 -3.32 -8.16 6.95
C ARG A 285 -2.83 -6.97 6.13
N ALA A 286 -2.05 -7.21 5.08
CA ALA A 286 -1.57 -6.14 4.19
C ALA A 286 -2.72 -5.37 3.54
N PHE A 287 -3.76 -6.04 3.06
CA PHE A 287 -4.92 -5.38 2.46
C PHE A 287 -5.65 -4.44 3.42
N PHE A 288 -5.89 -4.88 4.65
CA PHE A 288 -6.52 -4.00 5.65
C PHE A 288 -5.61 -2.85 6.08
N GLU A 289 -4.29 -3.05 6.10
CA GLU A 289 -3.32 -2.00 6.41
C GLU A 289 -3.23 -0.97 5.28
N MET A 290 -3.27 -1.41 4.02
CA MET A 290 -2.97 -0.59 2.83
C MET A 290 -4.20 0.00 2.14
N ASN A 291 -5.41 -0.26 2.64
CA ASN A 291 -6.64 0.30 2.12
C ASN A 291 -7.43 1.08 3.18
N PRO A 292 -8.23 2.10 2.79
CA PRO A 292 -9.05 2.91 3.70
C PRO A 292 -10.33 2.18 4.17
N ILE A 293 -10.16 0.98 4.72
CA ILE A 293 -11.25 0.13 5.23
C ILE A 293 -11.42 0.31 6.74
N ARG A 294 -12.68 0.45 7.16
CA ARG A 294 -13.06 0.52 8.57
C ARG A 294 -12.78 -0.81 9.26
N SER A 295 -12.08 -0.74 10.39
CA SER A 295 -11.97 -1.89 11.29
C SER A 295 -13.23 -2.02 12.14
N SER A 296 -13.74 -3.23 12.31
CA SER A 296 -14.84 -3.53 13.23
C SER A 296 -14.31 -4.29 14.45
N ALA A 297 -14.66 -3.86 15.66
CA ALA A 297 -14.29 -4.60 16.87
C ALA A 297 -14.90 -6.01 16.91
N ALA A 298 -16.09 -6.19 16.32
CA ALA A 298 -16.77 -7.48 16.29
C ALA A 298 -16.15 -8.45 15.27
N ASP A 299 -15.57 -7.91 14.19
CA ASP A 299 -14.90 -8.68 13.16
C ASP A 299 -13.83 -7.80 12.48
N PRO A 300 -12.60 -7.80 13.02
CA PRO A 300 -11.51 -6.97 12.50
C PRO A 300 -11.10 -7.33 11.07
N GLN A 301 -11.56 -8.48 10.56
CA GLN A 301 -11.25 -8.99 9.22
C GLN A 301 -12.46 -8.88 8.27
N ARG A 302 -13.48 -8.10 8.61
CA ARG A 302 -14.70 -7.98 7.83
C ARG A 302 -14.49 -7.23 6.50
N ILE A 303 -14.70 -7.94 5.40
CA ILE A 303 -14.70 -7.37 4.04
C ILE A 303 -16.11 -7.04 3.53
N TYR A 304 -17.09 -7.89 3.85
CA TYR A 304 -18.47 -7.68 3.46
C TYR A 304 -19.10 -6.56 4.30
N ARG A 305 -19.67 -5.56 3.63
CA ARG A 305 -20.20 -4.33 4.24
C ARG A 305 -21.40 -3.86 3.43
N LYS A 306 -22.21 -3.00 4.04
CA LYS A 306 -23.34 -2.33 3.37
C LYS A 306 -23.12 -0.83 3.45
N PHE A 307 -23.27 -0.14 2.33
CA PHE A 307 -23.19 1.31 2.24
C PHE A 307 -24.52 1.87 1.76
N HIS A 308 -25.05 2.80 2.55
CA HIS A 308 -26.24 3.57 2.19
C HIS A 308 -25.78 4.87 1.53
N TYR A 309 -25.95 4.97 0.20
CA TYR A 309 -25.64 6.18 -0.54
C TYR A 309 -26.90 7.00 -0.80
N GLY A 310 -27.31 7.74 0.24
CA GLY A 310 -28.58 8.46 0.24
C GLY A 310 -29.79 7.53 0.11
N PRO A 311 -30.96 8.05 -0.30
CA PRO A 311 -32.19 7.24 -0.39
C PRO A 311 -32.29 6.41 -1.69
N LEU A 312 -31.33 6.52 -2.61
CA LEU A 312 -31.44 5.95 -3.96
C LEU A 312 -30.58 4.71 -4.20
N LEU A 313 -29.55 4.46 -3.40
CA LEU A 313 -28.59 3.39 -3.65
C LEU A 313 -28.12 2.74 -2.34
N ASP A 314 -28.27 1.42 -2.28
CA ASP A 314 -27.56 0.57 -1.34
C ASP A 314 -26.49 -0.21 -2.09
N VAL A 315 -25.24 -0.14 -1.63
CA VAL A 315 -24.13 -0.97 -2.13
C VAL A 315 -23.83 -2.07 -1.12
N PHE A 316 -23.82 -3.31 -1.58
CA PHE A 316 -23.44 -4.47 -0.78
C PHE A 316 -22.11 -4.98 -1.31
N THR A 317 -21.08 -4.95 -0.46
CA THR A 317 -19.85 -5.67 -0.74
C THR A 317 -19.95 -7.07 -0.16
N HIS A 318 -19.54 -8.05 -0.95
CA HIS A 318 -19.62 -9.45 -0.56
C HIS A 318 -18.23 -10.00 -0.23
N ARG A 319 -18.22 -11.11 0.49
CA ARG A 319 -17.05 -11.96 0.62
C ARG A 319 -17.19 -13.03 -0.45
N HIS A 320 -16.34 -13.01 -1.48
CA HIS A 320 -16.30 -14.14 -2.40
C HIS A 320 -15.81 -15.39 -1.64
N ALA A 321 -16.40 -16.55 -1.96
CA ALA A 321 -16.49 -17.74 -1.13
C ALA A 321 -15.19 -18.56 -0.97
N GLN A 322 -14.03 -17.93 -0.85
CA GLN A 322 -12.73 -18.61 -0.64
C GLN A 322 -12.42 -18.89 0.84
N LEU A 323 -13.37 -18.63 1.75
CA LEU A 323 -13.20 -18.79 3.19
C LEU A 323 -14.38 -19.52 3.86
N SER A 324 -15.20 -20.19 3.06
CA SER A 324 -16.23 -21.09 3.55
C SER A 324 -15.57 -22.45 3.81
N CYS A 325 -15.16 -22.69 5.06
CA CYS A 325 -15.09 -24.06 5.56
C CYS A 325 -16.50 -24.61 5.77
#